data_AF-A0A2T2RK62-F1
#
_entry.id   AF-A0A2T2RK62-F1
#
_cell.length_a   1.000
_cell.length_b   1.000
_cell.length_c   1.000
_cell.angle_alpha   90.00
_cell.angle_beta   90.00
_cell.angle_gamma   90.00
#
_symmetry.space_group_name_H-M   'P 1'
#
loop_
_entity.id
_entity.type
_entity.pdbx_description
1 polymer ?
#
loop_
_entity_poly.entity_id
_entity_poly.type
_entity_poly.pdbx_seq_one_letter_code
_entity_poly.pdbx_strand_id
1 'polypeptide(L)'
;MVAVVRALVQLGVVALIITAVFNHLGLSAGFVAVMLAAAAITSGRRIQGVGHPMARAAAAIALAAAVAVVPLFAVGTFPLTPRYVIPVSGIVIGGAMKATSLAGLRLIEELSDHHQELEARLALGVSAMTALRSRLRRAVVAALVPAIDQTKNVGLVTLPGAFVGMLLGGSSPLEAAQVQLTVLFALLGAGALAAAMATLLI
;
A
#
# COMPACT_ATOMS: atom_id res chain seq x y z
N MET A 1 -6.61 22.04 -13.47
CA MET A 1 -7.14 21.55 -14.77
C MET A 1 -6.39 20.33 -15.29
N VAL A 2 -5.06 20.36 -15.48
CA VAL A 2 -4.27 19.20 -15.99
C VAL A 2 -4.48 17.90 -15.18
N ALA A 3 -4.48 17.97 -13.84
CA ALA A 3 -4.71 16.78 -12.99
C ALA A 3 -6.11 16.17 -13.18
N VAL A 4 -7.13 17.02 -13.35
CA VAL A 4 -8.53 16.60 -13.57
C VAL A 4 -8.66 15.92 -14.93
N VAL A 5 -8.09 16.50 -15.98
CA VAL A 5 -8.07 15.90 -17.33
C VAL A 5 -7.36 14.55 -17.31
N ARG A 6 -6.20 14.47 -16.66
CA ARG A 6 -5.47 13.20 -16.52
C ARG A 6 -6.28 12.15 -15.76
N ALA A 7 -6.93 12.54 -14.67
CA ALA A 7 -7.81 11.65 -13.91
C ALA A 7 -8.98 11.16 -14.77
N LEU A 8 -9.63 12.05 -15.52
CA LEU A 8 -10.74 11.71 -16.41
C LEU A 8 -10.30 10.69 -17.48
N VAL A 9 -9.19 10.95 -18.16
CA VAL A 9 -8.63 10.03 -19.17
C VAL A 9 -8.27 8.69 -18.52
N GLN A 10 -7.61 8.70 -17.37
CA GLN A 10 -7.24 7.47 -16.65
C GLN A 10 -8.46 6.66 -16.23
N LEU A 11 -9.49 7.29 -15.65
CA LEU A 11 -10.71 6.59 -15.27
C LEU A 11 -11.46 6.04 -16.48
N GLY A 12 -11.55 6.79 -17.58
CA GLY A 12 -12.19 6.33 -18.81
C GLY A 12 -11.50 5.09 -19.41
N VAL A 13 -10.17 5.14 -19.48
CA VAL A 13 -9.36 3.99 -19.96
C VAL A 13 -9.50 2.79 -19.01
N VAL A 14 -9.41 3.00 -17.69
CA VAL A 14 -9.55 1.94 -16.69
C VAL A 14 -10.94 1.30 -16.76
N ALA A 15 -12.01 2.09 -16.92
CA ALA A 15 -13.36 1.56 -17.07
C ALA A 15 -13.49 0.61 -18.26
N LEU A 16 -12.91 0.98 -19.41
CA LEU A 16 -12.92 0.17 -20.63
C LEU A 16 -12.08 -1.12 -20.48
N ILE A 17 -10.92 -1.01 -19.82
CA ILE A 17 -10.06 -2.16 -19.52
C ILE A 17 -10.79 -3.14 -18.57
N ILE A 18 -11.42 -2.64 -17.52
CA ILE A 18 -12.11 -3.46 -16.53
C ILE A 18 -13.20 -4.33 -17.18
N THR A 19 -13.96 -3.78 -18.14
CA THR A 19 -14.97 -4.56 -18.87
C THR A 19 -14.37 -5.71 -19.68
N ALA A 20 -13.17 -5.55 -20.24
CA ALA A 20 -12.48 -6.61 -20.98
C ALA A 20 -11.82 -7.64 -20.04
N VAL A 21 -11.27 -7.17 -18.92
CA VAL A 21 -10.50 -7.98 -17.98
C VAL A 21 -11.39 -8.84 -17.07
N PHE A 22 -12.61 -8.38 -16.77
CA PHE A 22 -13.54 -9.10 -15.88
C PHE A 22 -14.00 -10.48 -16.39
N ASN A 23 -13.77 -10.79 -17.67
CA ASN A 23 -14.12 -12.09 -18.25
C ASN A 23 -12.95 -13.10 -18.24
N HIS A 24 -11.72 -12.67 -17.92
CA HIS A 24 -10.53 -13.54 -17.98
C HIS A 24 -9.62 -13.36 -16.76
N LEU A 25 -9.46 -14.44 -15.98
CA LEU A 25 -8.58 -14.47 -14.79
C LEU A 25 -7.11 -14.14 -15.13
N GLY A 26 -6.60 -14.61 -16.28
CA GLY A 26 -5.23 -14.30 -16.72
C GLY A 26 -5.01 -12.81 -16.99
N LEU A 27 -5.96 -12.15 -17.64
CA LEU A 27 -5.90 -10.69 -17.86
C LEU A 27 -6.00 -9.92 -16.54
N SER A 28 -6.72 -10.47 -15.55
CA SER A 28 -6.85 -9.86 -14.22
C SER A 28 -5.53 -9.87 -13.46
N ALA A 29 -4.79 -10.98 -13.52
CA ALA A 29 -3.45 -11.05 -12.96
C ALA A 29 -2.49 -10.06 -13.65
N GLY A 30 -2.57 -9.95 -14.98
CA GLY A 30 -1.81 -8.95 -15.74
C GLY A 30 -2.14 -7.51 -15.31
N PHE A 31 -3.43 -7.20 -15.09
CA PHE A 31 -3.84 -5.89 -14.60
C PHE A 31 -3.32 -5.60 -13.19
N VAL A 32 -3.37 -6.57 -12.28
CA VAL A 32 -2.77 -6.43 -10.94
C VAL A 32 -1.26 -6.20 -11.02
N ALA A 33 -0.55 -6.85 -11.94
CA ALA A 33 0.87 -6.59 -12.17
C ALA A 33 1.14 -5.16 -12.65
N VAL A 34 0.29 -4.61 -13.53
CA VAL A 34 0.36 -3.20 -13.96
C VAL A 34 0.14 -2.26 -12.76
N MET A 35 -0.82 -2.56 -11.89
CA MET A 35 -1.07 -1.78 -10.67
C MET A 35 0.14 -1.78 -9.73
N LEU A 36 0.76 -2.95 -9.54
CA LEU A 36 1.99 -3.09 -8.76
C LEU A 36 3.15 -2.30 -9.37
N ALA A 37 3.33 -2.34 -10.69
CA ALA A 37 4.35 -1.58 -11.39
C ALA A 37 4.13 -0.06 -11.22
N ALA A 38 2.90 0.41 -11.40
CA ALA A 38 2.55 1.82 -11.20
C ALA A 38 2.80 2.27 -9.75
N ALA A 39 2.47 1.42 -8.77
CA ALA A 39 2.74 1.66 -7.36
C ALA A 39 4.24 1.73 -7.06
N ALA A 40 5.03 0.80 -7.59
CA ALA A 40 6.48 0.77 -7.44
C ALA A 40 7.15 2.00 -8.06
N ILE A 41 6.74 2.42 -9.26
CA ILE A 41 7.23 3.65 -9.89
C ILE A 41 6.90 4.87 -9.04
N THR A 42 5.67 4.96 -8.53
CA THR A 42 5.21 6.09 -7.71
C THR A 42 5.99 6.19 -6.40
N SER A 43 6.10 5.09 -5.66
CA SER A 43 6.88 5.05 -4.41
C SER A 43 8.38 5.22 -4.66
N GLY A 44 8.95 4.54 -5.65
CA GLY A 44 10.37 4.64 -5.99
C GLY A 44 10.80 6.06 -6.36
N ARG A 45 9.94 6.83 -7.04
CA ARG A 45 10.19 8.26 -7.31
C ARG A 45 10.16 9.14 -6.07
N ARG A 46 9.51 8.73 -4.98
CA ARG A 46 9.45 9.48 -3.72
C ARG A 46 10.61 9.19 -2.79
N ILE A 47 11.19 7.99 -2.87
CA ILE A 47 12.33 7.57 -2.05
C ILE A 47 13.65 7.69 -2.81
N GLN A 48 13.80 8.73 -3.64
CA GLN A 48 15.05 8.97 -4.37
C GLN A 48 16.20 9.24 -3.39
N GLY A 49 17.43 8.88 -3.78
CA GLY A 49 18.62 8.98 -2.93
C GLY A 49 19.07 7.65 -2.31
N VAL A 50 18.30 6.57 -2.51
CA VAL A 50 18.66 5.21 -2.09
C VAL A 50 19.04 4.37 -3.32
N GLY A 51 19.87 3.34 -3.16
CA GLY A 51 20.24 2.45 -4.28
C GLY A 51 19.02 1.69 -4.82
N HIS A 52 18.81 1.68 -6.14
CA HIS A 52 17.68 0.97 -6.79
C HIS A 52 16.29 1.24 -6.16
N PRO A 53 15.86 2.51 -6.06
CA PRO A 53 14.67 2.89 -5.28
C PRO A 53 13.39 2.21 -5.78
N MET A 54 13.24 2.04 -7.09
CA MET A 54 12.08 1.36 -7.68
C MET A 54 12.05 -0.14 -7.35
N ALA A 55 13.20 -0.83 -7.37
CA ALA A 55 13.26 -2.26 -7.08
C ALA A 55 12.96 -2.52 -5.59
N ARG A 56 13.51 -1.68 -4.70
CA ARG A 56 13.24 -1.75 -3.25
C ARG A 56 11.78 -1.45 -2.93
N ALA A 57 11.20 -0.42 -3.55
CA ALA A 57 9.78 -0.12 -3.42
C ALA A 57 8.90 -1.26 -3.97
N ALA A 58 9.24 -1.82 -5.13
CA ALA A 58 8.53 -2.96 -5.71
C ALA A 58 8.56 -4.16 -4.76
N ALA A 59 9.72 -4.52 -4.22
CA ALA A 59 9.88 -5.64 -3.29
C ALA A 59 9.03 -5.46 -2.02
N ALA A 60 9.09 -4.27 -1.40
CA ALA A 60 8.31 -3.97 -0.20
C ALA A 60 6.79 -4.06 -0.46
N ILE A 61 6.32 -3.43 -1.54
CA ILE A 61 4.89 -3.40 -1.89
C ILE A 61 4.40 -4.79 -2.32
N ALA A 62 5.16 -5.49 -3.16
CA ALA A 62 4.79 -6.80 -3.68
C ALA A 62 4.70 -7.83 -2.55
N LEU A 63 5.69 -7.88 -1.66
CA LEU A 63 5.69 -8.82 -0.54
C LEU A 63 4.53 -8.50 0.41
N ALA A 64 4.33 -7.23 0.77
CA ALA A 64 3.26 -6.84 1.67
C ALA A 64 1.87 -7.13 1.09
N ALA A 65 1.67 -6.82 -0.19
CA ALA A 65 0.42 -7.12 -0.88
C ALA A 65 0.20 -8.64 -1.00
N ALA A 66 1.23 -9.43 -1.34
CA ALA A 66 1.11 -10.87 -1.43
C ALA A 66 0.72 -11.49 -0.08
N VAL A 67 1.40 -11.10 1.01
CA VAL A 67 1.12 -11.60 2.36
C VAL A 67 -0.31 -11.25 2.82
N ALA A 68 -0.82 -10.09 2.44
CA ALA A 68 -2.18 -9.69 2.83
C ALA A 68 -3.27 -10.26 1.90
N VAL A 69 -3.02 -10.35 0.59
CA VAL A 69 -4.03 -10.70 -0.41
C VAL A 69 -4.13 -12.20 -0.63
N VAL A 70 -3.00 -12.92 -0.73
CA VAL A 70 -3.00 -14.36 -1.05
C VAL A 70 -3.82 -15.17 -0.04
N PRO A 71 -3.70 -14.98 1.28
CA PRO A 71 -4.50 -15.73 2.24
C PRO A 71 -6.02 -15.50 2.11
N LEU A 72 -6.44 -14.27 1.78
CA LEU A 72 -7.86 -13.93 1.63
C LEU A 72 -8.53 -14.75 0.51
N PHE A 73 -7.80 -15.01 -0.56
CA PHE A 73 -8.30 -15.83 -1.67
C PHE A 73 -8.05 -17.33 -1.44
N ALA A 74 -6.92 -17.70 -0.82
CA ALA A 74 -6.58 -19.10 -0.56
C ALA A 74 -7.53 -19.76 0.45
N VAL A 75 -7.96 -19.01 1.48
CA VAL A 75 -8.92 -19.49 2.50
C VAL A 75 -10.37 -19.35 2.03
N GLY A 76 -10.61 -18.72 0.88
CA GLY A 76 -11.95 -18.52 0.33
C GLY A 76 -12.76 -17.41 1.01
N THR A 77 -12.09 -16.44 1.66
CA THR A 77 -12.76 -15.24 2.20
C THR A 77 -13.42 -14.44 1.08
N PHE A 78 -12.79 -14.39 -0.10
CA PHE A 78 -13.36 -13.83 -1.32
C PHE A 78 -13.36 -14.86 -2.45
N PRO A 79 -14.40 -14.86 -3.31
CA PRO A 79 -14.39 -15.67 -4.53
C PRO A 79 -13.20 -15.29 -5.41
N LEU A 80 -12.46 -16.28 -5.92
CA LEU A 80 -11.36 -16.07 -6.86
C LEU A 80 -11.89 -15.71 -8.25
N THR A 81 -12.49 -14.53 -8.35
CA THR A 81 -13.02 -13.96 -9.59
C THR A 81 -12.43 -12.57 -9.81
N PRO A 82 -12.29 -12.13 -11.08
CA PRO A 82 -11.75 -10.81 -11.40
C PRO A 82 -12.39 -9.64 -10.63
N ARG A 83 -13.70 -9.75 -10.36
CA ARG A 83 -14.50 -8.75 -9.66
C ARG A 83 -14.08 -8.52 -8.22
N TYR A 84 -13.50 -9.52 -7.55
CA TYR A 84 -12.94 -9.37 -6.20
C TYR A 84 -11.42 -9.19 -6.23
N VAL A 85 -10.72 -9.92 -7.09
CA VAL A 85 -9.26 -9.89 -7.17
C VAL A 85 -8.75 -8.48 -7.48
N ILE A 86 -9.34 -7.79 -8.47
CA ILE A 86 -8.85 -6.47 -8.89
C ILE A 86 -9.07 -5.41 -7.80
N PRO A 87 -10.28 -5.22 -7.25
CA PRO A 87 -10.49 -4.19 -6.23
C PRO A 87 -9.75 -4.47 -4.92
N VAL A 88 -9.75 -5.70 -4.43
CA VAL A 88 -9.08 -6.06 -3.17
C VAL A 88 -7.57 -5.87 -3.31
N SER A 89 -6.96 -6.39 -4.39
CA SER A 89 -5.54 -6.19 -4.66
C SER A 89 -5.21 -4.71 -4.82
N GLY A 90 -6.06 -3.95 -5.51
CA GLY A 90 -5.85 -2.53 -5.73
C GLY A 90 -5.84 -1.70 -4.46
N ILE A 91 -6.80 -1.95 -3.56
CA ILE A 91 -6.88 -1.26 -2.27
C ILE A 91 -5.63 -1.59 -1.43
N VAL A 92 -5.23 -2.86 -1.37
CA VAL A 92 -4.07 -3.30 -0.58
C VAL A 92 -2.76 -2.79 -1.16
N ILE A 93 -2.54 -2.91 -2.48
CA ILE A 93 -1.36 -2.37 -3.18
C ILE A 93 -1.27 -0.86 -2.98
N GLY A 94 -2.39 -0.14 -3.10
CA GLY A 94 -2.44 1.30 -2.88
C GLY A 94 -2.11 1.69 -1.44
N GLY A 95 -2.58 0.93 -0.44
CA GLY A 95 -2.23 1.10 0.96
C GLY A 95 -0.74 0.86 1.23
N ALA A 96 -0.22 -0.26 0.73
CA ALA A 96 1.20 -0.61 0.83
C ALA A 96 2.09 0.46 0.15
N MET A 97 1.70 0.95 -1.04
CA MET A 97 2.39 2.05 -1.72
C MET A 97 2.49 3.30 -0.85
N LYS A 98 1.38 3.73 -0.24
CA LYS A 98 1.36 4.91 0.64
C LYS A 98 2.26 4.70 1.85
N ALA A 99 2.19 3.54 2.50
CA ALA A 99 3.01 3.21 3.65
C ALA A 99 4.51 3.17 3.29
N THR A 100 4.89 2.50 2.20
CA THR A 100 6.26 2.48 1.67
C THR A 100 6.79 3.87 1.36
N SER A 101 5.99 4.70 0.67
CA SER A 101 6.35 6.08 0.33
C SER A 101 6.64 6.91 1.59
N LEU A 102 5.72 6.87 2.56
CA LEU A 102 5.80 7.71 3.76
C LEU A 102 6.90 7.24 4.71
N ALA A 103 7.02 5.93 4.92
CA ALA A 103 8.07 5.36 5.76
C ALA A 103 9.46 5.64 5.16
N GLY A 104 9.62 5.45 3.85
CA GLY A 104 10.89 5.67 3.19
C GLY A 104 11.30 7.14 3.16
N LEU A 105 10.38 8.05 2.82
CA LEU A 105 10.66 9.48 2.86
C LEU A 105 11.05 9.92 4.27
N ARG A 106 10.30 9.48 5.29
CA ARG A 106 10.59 9.84 6.67
C ARG A 106 11.92 9.31 7.15
N LEU A 107 12.31 8.10 6.73
CA LEU A 107 13.62 7.56 7.06
C LEU A 107 14.73 8.36 6.38
N ILE A 108 14.60 8.71 5.10
CA ILE A 108 15.60 9.50 4.37
C ILE A 108 15.80 10.88 5.04
N GLU A 109 14.71 11.53 5.45
CA GLU A 109 14.76 12.78 6.24
C GLU A 109 15.55 12.57 7.56
N GLU A 110 15.19 11.56 8.35
CA GLU A 110 15.83 11.27 9.64
C GLU A 110 17.32 10.89 9.50
N LEU A 111 17.71 10.26 8.40
CA LEU A 111 19.11 9.96 8.09
C LEU A 111 19.89 11.21 7.69
N SER A 112 19.26 12.09 6.91
CA SER A 112 19.87 13.33 6.43
C SER A 112 20.07 14.34 7.58
N ASP A 113 19.05 14.52 8.42
CA ASP A 113 19.05 15.47 9.54
C ASP A 113 20.03 15.06 10.66
N HIS A 114 20.28 13.76 10.81
CA HIS A 114 21.10 13.22 11.90
C HIS A 114 22.36 12.48 11.43
N HIS A 115 22.86 12.83 10.24
CA HIS A 115 23.99 12.14 9.63
C HIS A 115 25.23 12.09 10.54
N GLN A 116 25.61 13.24 11.12
CA GLN A 116 26.78 13.34 12.00
C GLN A 116 26.66 12.49 13.27
N GLU A 117 25.46 12.40 13.86
CA GLU A 117 25.23 11.55 15.04
C GLU A 117 25.38 10.07 14.68
N LEU A 118 24.89 9.68 13.51
CA LEU A 118 25.00 8.30 13.03
C LEU A 118 26.45 7.92 12.74
N GLU A 119 27.20 8.79 12.05
CA GLU A 119 28.63 8.59 11.80
C GLU A 119 29.42 8.45 13.10
N ALA A 120 29.16 9.32 14.09
CA ALA A 120 29.81 9.23 15.40
C ALA A 120 29.54 7.89 16.10
N ARG A 121 28.29 7.41 16.08
CA ARG A 121 27.92 6.11 16.69
C ARG A 121 28.59 4.94 15.97
N LEU A 122 28.64 4.98 14.64
CA LEU A 122 29.31 3.95 13.84
C LEU A 122 30.82 3.95 14.09
N ALA A 123 31.45 5.13 14.22
CA ALA A 123 32.86 5.27 14.55
C ALA A 123 33.21 4.72 15.95
N LEU A 124 32.25 4.76 16.89
CA LEU A 124 32.36 4.12 18.20
C LEU A 124 32.12 2.59 18.16
N GLY A 125 31.93 1.99 16.99
CA GLY A 125 31.73 0.55 16.81
C GLY A 125 30.30 0.07 17.06
N VAL A 126 29.33 0.99 17.19
CA VAL A 126 27.91 0.61 17.30
C VAL A 126 27.44 0.05 15.96
N SER A 127 26.76 -1.09 15.96
CA SER A 127 26.24 -1.67 14.72
C SER A 127 25.16 -0.78 14.09
N ALA A 128 25.13 -0.71 12.76
CA ALA A 128 24.20 0.14 12.01
C ALA A 128 22.73 -0.11 12.40
N MET A 129 22.33 -1.37 12.54
CA MET A 129 20.96 -1.72 12.95
C MET A 129 20.62 -1.16 14.34
N THR A 130 21.57 -1.18 15.28
CA THR A 130 21.37 -0.64 16.63
C THR A 130 21.30 0.90 16.62
N ALA A 131 22.13 1.54 15.80
CA ALA A 131 22.12 2.99 15.63
C ALA A 131 20.81 3.51 14.98
N LEU A 132 20.24 2.70 14.07
CA LEU A 132 19.05 3.06 13.28
C LEU A 132 17.73 2.61 13.90
N ARG A 133 17.70 1.64 14.82
CA ARG A 133 16.48 1.01 15.35
C ARG A 133 15.38 2.00 15.78
N SER A 134 15.75 3.06 16.51
CA SER A 134 14.80 4.09 16.95
C SER A 134 14.22 4.90 15.78
N ARG A 135 15.06 5.23 14.81
CA ARG A 135 14.70 5.98 13.58
C ARG A 135 13.79 5.15 12.67
N LEU A 136 14.13 3.88 12.45
CA LEU A 136 13.29 2.92 11.73
C LEU A 136 11.89 2.83 12.36
N ARG A 137 11.83 2.67 13.69
CA ARG A 137 10.55 2.61 14.41
C ARG A 137 9.73 3.88 14.23
N ARG A 138 10.34 5.07 14.33
CA ARG A 138 9.64 6.35 14.12
C ARG A 138 9.07 6.45 12.71
N ALA A 139 9.85 6.11 11.70
CA ALA A 139 9.43 6.13 10.30
C ALA A 139 8.25 5.18 10.04
N VAL A 140 8.32 3.94 10.55
CA VAL A 140 7.23 2.97 10.44
C VAL A 140 5.96 3.45 11.15
N VAL A 141 6.08 3.92 12.40
CA VAL A 141 4.91 4.41 13.15
C VAL A 141 4.24 5.57 12.43
N ALA A 142 5.02 6.55 11.97
CA ALA A 142 4.50 7.70 11.21
C ALA A 142 3.76 7.26 9.95
N ALA A 143 4.27 6.25 9.24
CA ALA A 143 3.64 5.73 8.02
C ALA A 143 2.29 5.05 8.25
N LEU A 144 2.03 4.56 9.47
CA LEU A 144 0.79 3.84 9.82
C LEU A 144 -0.31 4.74 10.36
N VAL A 145 0.02 5.95 10.81
CA VAL A 145 -0.95 6.91 11.36
C VAL A 145 -2.17 7.09 10.43
N PRO A 146 -2.02 7.35 9.11
CA PRO A 146 -3.18 7.56 8.25
C PRO A 146 -4.10 6.34 8.12
N ALA A 147 -3.54 5.12 8.11
CA ALA A 147 -4.32 3.88 8.02
C ALA A 147 -5.04 3.56 9.34
N ILE A 148 -4.39 3.85 10.46
CA ILE A 148 -4.99 3.73 11.80
C ILE A 148 -6.14 4.73 11.96
N ASP A 149 -5.93 5.98 11.56
CA ASP A 149 -6.95 7.02 11.66
C ASP A 149 -8.12 6.77 10.72
N GLN A 150 -7.86 6.25 9.52
CA GLN A 150 -8.92 5.78 8.62
C GLN A 150 -9.76 4.68 9.28
N THR A 151 -9.11 3.70 9.92
CA THR A 151 -9.80 2.60 10.58
C THR A 151 -10.61 3.07 11.79
N LYS A 152 -10.06 3.96 12.61
CA LYS A 152 -10.75 4.51 13.79
C LYS A 152 -11.97 5.34 13.43
N ASN A 153 -11.93 6.05 12.31
CA ASN A 153 -12.98 6.98 11.89
C ASN A 153 -13.95 6.39 10.86
N VAL A 154 -13.84 5.09 10.57
CA VAL A 154 -14.76 4.40 9.66
C VAL A 154 -16.17 4.41 10.25
N GLY A 155 -17.15 4.87 9.48
CA GLY A 155 -18.55 4.96 9.92
C GLY A 155 -18.88 6.15 10.85
N LEU A 156 -17.88 6.78 11.48
CA LEU A 156 -18.08 7.98 12.30
C LEU A 156 -17.99 9.27 11.48
N VAL A 157 -16.91 9.42 10.71
CA VAL A 157 -16.63 10.64 9.93
C VAL A 157 -16.48 10.32 8.44
N THR A 158 -16.08 9.10 8.11
CA THR A 158 -15.84 8.70 6.73
C THR A 158 -16.53 7.37 6.41
N LEU A 159 -17.16 7.31 5.24
CA LEU A 159 -17.66 6.07 4.65
C LEU A 159 -16.74 5.68 3.50
N PRO A 160 -16.01 4.55 3.60
CA PRO A 160 -15.13 4.09 2.53
C PRO A 160 -15.91 3.88 1.23
N GLY A 161 -15.31 4.26 0.10
CA GLY A 161 -15.97 4.17 -1.20
C GLY A 161 -16.40 2.74 -1.58
N ALA A 162 -15.65 1.71 -1.15
CA ALA A 162 -16.02 0.31 -1.39
C ALA A 162 -17.28 -0.09 -0.59
N PHE A 163 -17.37 0.32 0.67
CA PHE A 163 -18.58 0.13 1.49
C PHE A 163 -19.81 0.80 0.85
N VAL A 164 -19.69 2.08 0.48
CA VAL A 164 -20.76 2.82 -0.20
C VAL A 164 -21.12 2.17 -1.55
N GLY A 165 -20.11 1.75 -2.32
CA GLY A 165 -20.30 1.09 -3.60
C GLY A 165 -21.09 -0.22 -3.50
N MET A 166 -20.84 -1.03 -2.46
CA MET A 166 -21.62 -2.25 -2.21
C MET A 166 -23.06 -1.95 -1.81
N LEU A 167 -23.29 -0.94 -0.96
CA LEU A 167 -24.64 -0.52 -0.59
C LEU A 167 -25.44 -0.03 -1.81
N LEU A 168 -24.83 0.83 -2.63
CA LEU A 168 -25.46 1.31 -3.88
C LEU A 168 -25.63 0.19 -4.91
N GLY A 169 -24.78 -0.85 -4.85
CA GLY A 169 -24.90 -2.07 -5.63
C GLY A 169 -25.96 -3.06 -5.13
N GLY A 170 -26.66 -2.74 -4.03
CA GLY A 170 -27.75 -3.54 -3.48
C GLY A 170 -27.35 -4.55 -2.40
N SER A 171 -26.09 -4.59 -1.97
CA SER A 171 -25.66 -5.43 -0.84
C SER A 171 -26.26 -4.93 0.47
N SER A 172 -26.49 -5.87 1.41
CA SER A 172 -26.96 -5.50 2.74
C SER A 172 -25.88 -4.72 3.53
N PRO A 173 -26.26 -3.83 4.47
CA PRO A 173 -25.30 -3.12 5.31
C PRO A 173 -24.36 -4.03 6.09
N LEU A 174 -24.85 -5.19 6.55
CA LEU A 174 -24.05 -6.14 7.28
C LEU A 174 -22.98 -6.79 6.39
N GLU A 175 -23.36 -7.21 5.20
CA GLU A 175 -22.43 -7.78 4.21
C GLU A 175 -21.36 -6.76 3.81
N ALA A 176 -21.77 -5.53 3.49
CA ALA A 176 -20.85 -4.46 3.14
C ALA A 176 -19.87 -4.17 4.29
N ALA A 177 -20.34 -4.20 5.54
CA ALA A 177 -19.51 -3.97 6.71
C ALA A 177 -18.47 -5.09 6.90
N GLN A 178 -18.85 -6.36 6.74
CA GLN A 178 -17.95 -7.51 6.86
C GLN A 178 -16.81 -7.46 5.83
N VAL A 179 -17.15 -7.17 4.57
CA VAL A 179 -16.16 -7.01 3.50
C VAL A 179 -15.24 -5.83 3.79
N GLN A 180 -15.80 -4.68 4.20
CA GLN A 180 -15.01 -3.50 4.49
C GLN A 180 -14.06 -3.70 5.67
N LEU A 181 -14.50 -4.35 6.75
CA LEU A 181 -13.65 -4.66 7.90
C LEU A 181 -12.51 -5.59 7.52
N THR A 182 -12.79 -6.64 6.75
CA THR A 182 -11.79 -7.56 6.21
C THR A 182 -10.72 -6.81 5.43
N VAL A 183 -11.13 -5.88 4.54
CA VAL A 183 -10.22 -5.07 3.76
C VAL A 183 -9.41 -4.10 4.62
N LEU A 184 -9.99 -3.50 5.67
CA LEU A 184 -9.27 -2.62 6.60
C LEU A 184 -8.18 -3.38 7.37
N PHE A 185 -8.48 -4.59 7.85
CA PHE A 185 -7.47 -5.44 8.49
C PHE A 185 -6.34 -5.79 7.52
N ALA A 186 -6.66 -6.18 6.29
CA ALA A 186 -5.67 -6.45 5.25
C ALA A 186 -4.81 -5.22 4.94
N LEU A 187 -5.42 -4.03 4.88
CA LEU A 187 -4.72 -2.78 4.60
C LEU A 187 -3.78 -2.37 5.74
N LEU A 188 -4.21 -2.51 7.00
CA LEU A 188 -3.35 -2.25 8.16
C LEU A 188 -2.15 -3.21 8.21
N GLY A 189 -2.39 -4.51 8.02
CA GLY A 189 -1.34 -5.53 7.99
C GLY A 189 -0.35 -5.31 6.85
N ALA A 190 -0.85 -5.09 5.63
CA ALA A 190 -0.03 -4.77 4.47
C ALA A 190 0.74 -3.46 4.67
N GLY A 191 0.11 -2.43 5.21
CA GLY A 191 0.76 -1.15 5.50
C GLY A 191 1.93 -1.31 6.48
N ALA A 192 1.73 -2.05 7.57
CA ALA A 192 2.77 -2.31 8.57
C ALA A 192 3.95 -3.07 7.97
N LEU A 193 3.67 -4.13 7.22
CA LEU A 193 4.71 -4.92 6.56
C LEU A 193 5.44 -4.12 5.49
N ALA A 194 4.71 -3.37 4.66
CA ALA A 194 5.27 -2.53 3.60
C ALA A 194 6.18 -1.42 4.17
N ALA A 195 5.76 -0.78 5.26
CA ALA A 195 6.56 0.24 5.95
C ALA A 195 7.84 -0.36 6.54
N ALA A 196 7.73 -1.49 7.26
CA ALA A 196 8.88 -2.17 7.84
C ALA A 196 9.89 -2.60 6.75
N MET A 197 9.40 -3.29 5.71
CA MET A 197 10.23 -3.73 4.59
C MET A 197 10.89 -2.56 3.86
N ALA A 198 10.14 -1.49 3.60
CA ALA A 198 10.70 -0.29 2.97
C ALA A 198 11.85 0.29 3.78
N THR A 199 11.69 0.43 5.10
CA THR A 199 12.72 0.98 5.98
C THR A 199 13.93 0.07 6.15
N LEU A 200 13.76 -1.25 6.03
CA LEU A 200 14.87 -2.22 6.10
C LEU A 200 15.64 -2.34 4.78
N LEU A 201 14.97 -2.07 3.65
CA LEU A 201 15.58 -2.14 2.32
C LEU A 201 16.30 -0.85 1.93
N ILE A 202 15.95 0.29 2.53
CA ILE A 202 16.59 1.60 2.30
C ILE A 202 17.96 1.61 2.96
#